data_AF-A0A5R2NPY0-F1
#
_entry.id   AF-A0A5R2NPY0-F1
#
_cell.length_a   1.000
_cell.length_b   1.000
_cell.length_c   1.000
_cell.angle_alpha   90.00
_cell.angle_beta   90.00
_cell.angle_gamma   90.00
#
_symmetry.space_group_name_H-M   'P 1'
#
loop_
_entity.id
_entity.type
_entity.pdbx_description
1 polymer ?
#
loop_
_entity_poly.entity_id
_entity_poly.type
_entity_poly.pdbx_seq_one_letter_code
_entity_poly.pdbx_strand_id
1 'polypeptide(L)'
;MTAMKAGSKEVISLPPYNTITITVSGVGSGSIERMGNNPGEQSFGVVAVSANTVIGPFSVQTRHLLRCTQPAMSYDVAPADFPTASSGVQHITTLTQAQYNALTPDAPPCRRAIATSIKRRRPALLTEPTSIRHERP
;
A
#
# COMPACT_ATOMS: atom_id res chain seq x y z
N MET A 1 -16.99 -10.90 23.38
CA MET A 1 -17.55 -11.78 22.34
C MET A 1 -19.08 -11.73 22.39
N THR A 2 -19.70 -11.50 21.23
CA THR A 2 -21.14 -11.32 21.02
C THR A 2 -21.69 -12.44 20.14
N ALA A 3 -22.71 -13.16 20.61
CA ALA A 3 -23.35 -14.23 19.85
C ALA A 3 -24.45 -13.68 18.93
N MET A 4 -24.50 -14.17 17.69
CA MET A 4 -25.52 -13.78 16.71
C MET A 4 -26.65 -14.80 16.65
N LYS A 5 -27.90 -14.32 16.54
CA LYS A 5 -29.07 -15.18 16.30
C LYS A 5 -29.15 -15.57 14.83
N ALA A 6 -29.70 -16.75 14.53
CA ALA A 6 -29.97 -17.13 13.13
C ALA A 6 -30.87 -16.10 12.43
N GLY A 7 -30.56 -15.79 11.18
CA GLY A 7 -31.27 -14.79 10.37
C GLY A 7 -30.99 -13.34 10.79
N SER A 8 -30.18 -13.09 11.82
CA SER A 8 -29.90 -11.72 12.29
C SER A 8 -28.90 -11.00 11.40
N LYS A 9 -28.97 -9.68 11.46
CA LYS A 9 -28.06 -8.75 10.78
C LYS A 9 -27.60 -7.72 11.79
N GLU A 10 -26.31 -7.40 11.76
CA GLU A 10 -25.72 -6.46 12.69
C GLU A 10 -24.68 -5.60 12.00
N VAL A 11 -24.79 -4.28 12.20
CA VAL A 11 -23.80 -3.33 11.68
C VAL A 11 -22.86 -2.98 12.82
N ILE A 12 -21.57 -3.22 12.58
CA ILE A 12 -20.51 -2.91 13.53
C ILE A 12 -19.57 -1.86 12.93
N SER A 13 -19.20 -0.88 13.75
CA SER A 13 -18.14 0.08 13.44
C SER A 13 -16.85 -0.44 14.05
N LEU A 14 -15.85 -0.71 13.22
CA LEU A 14 -14.54 -1.18 13.62
C LEU A 14 -13.60 0.04 13.77
N PRO A 15 -13.10 0.34 14.99
CA PRO A 15 -12.11 1.39 15.17
C PRO A 15 -10.82 1.12 14.39
N PRO A 16 -10.01 2.16 14.11
CA PRO A 16 -8.67 1.98 13.55
C PRO A 16 -7.86 1.01 14.40
N TYR A 17 -7.07 0.17 13.74
CA TYR A 17 -6.15 -0.79 14.37
C TYR A 17 -6.81 -1.87 15.23
N ASN A 18 -8.12 -2.05 15.13
CA ASN A 18 -8.82 -3.19 15.73
C ASN A 18 -9.11 -4.28 14.69
N THR A 19 -9.32 -5.50 15.16
CA THR A 19 -9.78 -6.63 14.36
C THR A 19 -11.17 -7.08 14.78
N ILE A 20 -11.91 -7.65 13.83
CA ILE A 20 -13.11 -8.44 14.10
C ILE A 20 -12.73 -9.90 13.98
N THR A 21 -12.86 -10.66 15.06
CA THR A 21 -12.75 -12.11 15.03
C THR A 21 -14.15 -12.70 14.96
N ILE A 22 -14.48 -13.36 13.85
CA ILE A 22 -15.71 -14.12 13.70
C ILE A 22 -15.41 -15.57 14.03
N THR A 23 -16.15 -16.13 14.98
CA THR A 23 -16.10 -17.53 15.35
C THR A 23 -17.36 -18.23 14.85
N VAL A 24 -17.15 -19.29 14.07
CA VAL A 24 -18.20 -20.15 13.52
C VAL A 24 -18.02 -21.54 14.12
N SER A 25 -19.08 -22.07 14.72
CA SER A 25 -19.09 -23.41 15.31
C SER A 25 -20.04 -24.35 14.57
N GLY A 26 -19.74 -25.64 14.56
CA GLY A 26 -20.58 -26.67 13.93
C GLY A 26 -20.95 -26.35 12.48
N VAL A 27 -22.26 -26.34 12.18
CA VAL A 27 -22.83 -26.02 10.86
C VAL A 27 -23.12 -24.53 10.67
N GLY A 28 -22.50 -23.63 11.44
CA GLY A 28 -22.73 -22.19 11.31
C GLY A 28 -22.31 -21.63 9.96
N SER A 29 -23.04 -20.65 9.47
CA SER A 29 -22.67 -19.90 8.27
C SER A 29 -23.29 -18.51 8.26
N GLY A 30 -22.71 -17.63 7.46
CA GLY A 30 -23.19 -16.27 7.28
C GLY A 30 -22.40 -15.53 6.22
N SER A 31 -22.47 -14.21 6.26
CA SER A 31 -21.67 -13.35 5.40
C SER A 31 -21.29 -12.08 6.12
N ILE A 32 -20.20 -11.48 5.67
CA ILE A 32 -19.79 -10.15 6.06
C ILE A 32 -19.69 -9.27 4.83
N GLU A 33 -20.10 -8.02 5.00
CA GLU A 33 -19.99 -7.00 3.97
C GLU A 33 -19.24 -5.80 4.54
N ARG A 34 -18.19 -5.34 3.84
CA ARG A 34 -17.54 -4.08 4.19
C ARG A 34 -18.34 -2.95 3.55
N MET A 35 -19.05 -2.21 4.38
CA MET A 35 -19.81 -1.04 3.96
C MET A 35 -18.86 0.13 3.67
N GLY A 36 -19.36 1.15 2.97
CA GLY A 36 -18.70 2.44 2.90
C GLY A 36 -18.46 3.05 4.28
N ASN A 37 -17.44 3.89 4.38
CA ASN A 37 -17.04 4.51 5.64
C ASN A 37 -18.14 5.46 6.14
N ASN A 38 -18.83 6.13 5.22
CA ASN A 38 -19.98 6.98 5.52
C ASN A 38 -21.32 6.29 5.21
N PRO A 39 -22.41 6.63 5.91
CA PRO A 39 -23.76 6.16 5.56
C PRO A 39 -24.13 6.55 4.11
N GLY A 40 -24.66 5.59 3.34
CA GLY A 40 -25.07 5.79 1.96
C GLY A 40 -23.98 5.55 0.90
N GLU A 41 -22.72 5.37 1.31
CA GLU A 41 -21.65 4.98 0.40
C GLU A 41 -21.79 3.53 -0.08
N GLN A 42 -21.24 3.26 -1.27
CA GLN A 42 -21.26 1.93 -1.87
C GLN A 42 -20.49 0.92 -1.00
N SER A 43 -21.01 -0.29 -0.97
CA SER A 43 -20.35 -1.45 -0.37
C SER A 43 -19.15 -1.91 -1.18
N PHE A 44 -18.11 -2.38 -0.49
CA PHE A 44 -16.92 -2.97 -1.09
C PHE A 44 -17.09 -4.45 -1.44
N GLY A 45 -18.26 -5.04 -1.16
CA GLY A 45 -18.60 -6.42 -1.50
C GLY A 45 -18.92 -7.28 -0.29
N VAL A 46 -19.56 -8.42 -0.59
CA VAL A 46 -20.02 -9.41 0.38
C VAL A 46 -19.14 -10.65 0.30
N VAL A 47 -18.65 -11.12 1.43
CA VAL A 47 -17.84 -12.33 1.57
C VAL A 47 -18.60 -13.34 2.43
N ALA A 48 -18.71 -14.58 1.95
CA ALA A 48 -19.31 -15.66 2.73
C ALA A 48 -18.36 -16.10 3.86
N VAL A 49 -18.93 -16.43 5.02
CA VAL A 49 -18.17 -16.88 6.20
C VAL A 49 -18.75 -18.23 6.63
N SER A 50 -17.94 -19.27 6.50
CA SER A 50 -18.27 -20.65 6.90
C SER A 50 -17.26 -21.25 7.90
N ALA A 51 -16.23 -20.49 8.26
CA ALA A 51 -15.19 -20.87 9.20
C ALA A 51 -14.76 -19.65 10.02
N ASN A 52 -13.95 -19.89 11.05
CA ASN A 52 -13.35 -18.82 11.83
C ASN A 52 -12.56 -17.88 10.91
N THR A 53 -12.70 -16.58 11.10
CA THR A 53 -12.09 -15.57 10.23
C THR A 53 -11.79 -14.32 11.04
N VAL A 54 -10.66 -13.68 10.72
CA VAL A 54 -10.24 -12.41 11.29
C VAL A 54 -10.24 -11.36 10.20
N ILE A 55 -10.77 -10.17 10.50
CA ILE A 55 -10.94 -9.07 9.55
C ILE A 55 -10.29 -7.82 10.13
N GLY A 56 -9.54 -7.11 9.29
CA GLY A 56 -8.65 -6.04 9.72
C GLY A 56 -7.26 -6.57 10.11
N PRO A 57 -6.44 -5.74 10.77
CA PRO A 57 -6.71 -4.35 11.15
C PRO A 57 -6.71 -3.39 9.96
N PHE A 58 -7.49 -2.31 10.05
CA PHE A 58 -7.47 -1.20 9.10
C PHE A 58 -6.91 0.07 9.75
N SER A 59 -6.23 0.92 8.99
CA SER A 59 -5.67 2.19 9.48
C SER A 59 -6.71 3.29 9.70
N VAL A 60 -7.95 3.07 9.27
CA VAL A 60 -9.08 4.01 9.41
C VAL A 60 -10.28 3.27 9.97
N GLN A 61 -11.24 4.01 10.53
CA GLN A 61 -12.50 3.41 10.98
C GLN A 61 -13.25 2.83 9.77
N THR A 62 -13.71 1.60 9.89
CA THR A 62 -14.50 0.91 8.86
C THR A 62 -15.85 0.45 9.41
N ARG A 63 -16.80 0.21 8.52
CA ARG A 63 -18.14 -0.31 8.88
C ARG A 63 -18.35 -1.66 8.23
N HIS A 64 -18.85 -2.61 9.01
CA HIS A 64 -19.09 -3.98 8.56
C HIS A 64 -20.52 -4.39 8.89
N LEU A 65 -21.20 -5.03 7.93
CA LEU A 65 -22.50 -5.64 8.12
C LEU A 65 -22.32 -7.16 8.18
N LEU A 66 -22.54 -7.73 9.36
CA LEU A 66 -22.53 -9.16 9.59
C LEU A 66 -23.95 -9.70 9.40
N ARG A 67 -24.07 -10.82 8.70
CA ARG A 67 -25.32 -11.54 8.50
C ARG A 67 -25.11 -12.97 8.95
N CYS A 68 -25.94 -13.43 9.87
CA CYS A 68 -25.90 -14.79 10.37
C CYS A 68 -27.01 -15.60 9.70
N THR A 69 -26.68 -16.66 8.97
CA THR A 69 -27.68 -17.53 8.32
C THR A 69 -28.11 -18.66 9.26
N GLN A 70 -27.18 -19.20 10.05
CA GLN A 70 -27.42 -20.34 10.95
C GLN A 70 -26.92 -20.05 12.37
N PRO A 71 -27.61 -20.57 13.41
CA PRO A 71 -27.32 -20.25 14.82
C PRO A 71 -26.05 -20.97 15.28
N ALA A 72 -24.89 -20.42 14.97
CA ALA A 72 -23.60 -20.86 15.51
C ALA A 72 -22.46 -19.86 15.21
N MET A 73 -22.79 -18.59 14.99
CA MET A 73 -21.82 -17.53 14.72
C MET A 73 -21.75 -16.56 15.90
N SER A 74 -20.54 -16.17 16.26
CA SER A 74 -20.27 -15.11 17.22
C SER A 74 -19.13 -14.24 16.70
N TYR A 75 -19.00 -13.03 17.22
CA TYR A 75 -17.91 -12.15 16.85
C TYR A 75 -17.33 -11.44 18.07
N ASP A 76 -16.09 -10.99 17.96
CA ASP A 76 -15.43 -10.17 18.96
C ASP A 76 -14.64 -9.06 18.28
N VAL A 77 -14.56 -7.91 18.92
CA VAL A 77 -13.78 -6.76 18.44
C VAL A 77 -12.73 -6.43 19.48
N ALA A 78 -11.46 -6.52 19.10
CA ALA A 78 -10.33 -6.24 19.97
C ALA A 78 -9.28 -5.42 19.23
N PRO A 79 -8.44 -4.65 19.97
CA PRO A 79 -7.23 -4.08 19.39
C PRO A 79 -6.37 -5.17 18.74
N ALA A 80 -5.80 -4.89 17.58
CA ALA A 80 -4.86 -5.79 16.96
C ALA A 80 -3.57 -5.82 17.79
N ASP A 81 -3.14 -7.03 18.13
CA ASP A 81 -1.81 -7.23 18.71
C ASP A 81 -0.80 -7.17 17.57
N PHE A 82 -0.23 -5.99 17.36
CA PHE A 82 0.95 -5.87 16.53
C PHE A 82 2.13 -6.22 17.43
N PRO A 83 3.03 -7.14 17.00
CA PRO A 83 4.27 -7.32 17.73
C PRO A 83 4.91 -5.94 17.83
N THR A 84 5.01 -5.42 19.06
CA THR A 84 5.88 -4.27 19.34
C THR A 84 7.19 -4.61 18.67
N ALA A 85 7.68 -3.75 17.79
CA ALA A 85 8.99 -3.90 17.17
C ALA A 85 9.98 -4.20 18.31
N SER A 86 10.30 -5.47 18.49
CA SER A 86 10.96 -5.97 19.68
C SER A 86 12.44 -5.71 19.50
N SER A 87 12.86 -4.44 19.58
CA SER A 87 14.24 -3.94 19.48
C SER A 87 15.13 -4.54 18.37
N GLY A 88 14.52 -5.22 17.40
CA GLY A 88 15.17 -6.13 16.46
C GLY A 88 14.50 -6.14 15.09
N VAL A 89 13.29 -5.58 14.99
CA VAL A 89 12.93 -4.82 13.78
C VAL A 89 13.78 -3.56 13.85
N GLN A 90 15.01 -3.65 13.34
CA GLN A 90 15.72 -2.45 13.00
C GLN A 90 14.77 -1.69 12.07
N HIS A 91 14.33 -0.49 12.47
CA HIS A 91 14.05 0.58 11.50
C HIS A 91 15.05 0.41 10.38
N ILE A 92 14.66 0.45 9.10
CA ILE A 92 15.58 0.51 7.96
C ILE A 92 16.79 1.31 8.42
N THR A 93 17.80 0.57 8.88
CA THR A 93 18.81 1.11 9.77
C THR A 93 19.66 1.75 8.74
N THR A 94 19.52 3.08 8.65
CA THR A 94 20.37 3.99 7.91
C THR A 94 21.56 3.23 7.39
N LEU A 95 21.37 2.61 6.21
CA LEU A 95 22.42 1.78 5.64
C LEU A 95 23.57 2.73 5.54
N THR A 96 24.71 2.39 6.15
CA THR A 96 25.89 3.22 5.92
C THR A 96 26.07 3.31 4.41
N GLN A 97 26.58 4.44 3.90
CA GLN A 97 26.73 4.62 2.45
C GLN A 97 27.45 3.43 1.80
N ALA A 98 28.38 2.80 2.52
CA ALA A 98 29.07 1.58 2.11
C ALA A 98 28.13 0.37 1.94
N GLN A 99 27.20 0.15 2.86
CA GLN A 99 26.22 -0.95 2.79
C GLN A 99 25.17 -0.71 1.70
N TYR A 100 24.77 0.54 1.48
CA TYR A 100 23.89 0.91 0.36
C TYR A 100 24.58 0.70 -0.99
N ASN A 101 25.85 1.11 -1.10
CA ASN A 101 26.65 0.91 -2.30
C ASN A 101 26.89 -0.57 -2.61
N ALA A 102 27.03 -1.42 -1.59
CA ALA A 102 27.19 -2.87 -1.77
C ALA A 102 25.92 -3.58 -2.27
N LEU A 103 24.74 -2.97 -2.10
CA LEU A 103 23.46 -3.48 -2.61
C LEU A 103 23.15 -3.01 -4.03
N THR A 104 23.93 -2.06 -4.57
CA THR A 104 23.79 -1.62 -5.96
C THR A 104 24.69 -2.49 -6.83
N PRO A 105 24.16 -3.39 -7.67
CA PRO A 105 25.00 -4.12 -8.62
C PRO A 105 25.70 -3.09 -9.52
N ASP A 106 27.03 -3.21 -9.64
CA ASP A 106 27.88 -2.28 -10.39
C ASP A 106 27.26 -1.97 -11.76
N ALA A 107 26.68 -0.77 -11.89
CA ALA A 107 26.30 -0.25 -13.19
C ALA A 107 27.60 -0.07 -13.99
N PRO A 108 27.73 -0.61 -15.21
CA PRO A 108 28.92 -0.42 -16.01
C PRO A 108 29.15 1.09 -16.20
N PRO A 109 30.39 1.58 -16.12
CA PRO A 109 30.65 3.01 -16.13
C PRO A 109 30.17 3.59 -17.46
N CYS A 110 29.10 4.40 -17.42
CA CYS A 110 28.81 5.36 -18.47
C CYS A 110 30.05 6.24 -18.60
N ARG A 111 30.90 5.96 -19.61
CA ARG A 111 32.08 6.75 -19.97
C ARG A 111 31.66 8.20 -20.20
N ARG A 112 31.80 9.03 -19.17
CA ARG A 112 31.89 10.49 -19.29
C ARG A 112 33.27 10.81 -19.87
N ALA A 113 33.36 10.88 -21.19
CA ALA A 113 34.50 11.52 -21.85
C ALA A 113 34.32 13.04 -21.71
N ILE A 114 34.88 13.61 -20.63
CA ILE A 114 35.02 15.07 -20.50
C ILE A 114 36.40 15.42 -21.07
N ALA A 115 36.39 16.32 -22.05
CA ALA A 115 37.52 16.74 -22.86
C ALA A 115 38.62 17.47 -22.07
N THR A 116 39.88 17.21 -22.43
CA THR A 116 41.06 18.00 -22.02
C THR A 116 41.84 18.51 -23.25
N SER A 117 41.49 19.72 -23.65
CA SER A 117 42.32 20.85 -24.12
C SER A 117 43.73 20.64 -24.77
N ILE A 118 43.82 21.06 -26.05
CA ILE A 118 44.81 21.96 -26.69
C ILE A 118 46.30 21.54 -26.78
N LYS A 119 46.75 21.21 -28.01
CA LYS A 119 48.06 21.68 -28.54
C LYS A 119 48.09 21.80 -30.08
N ARG A 120 47.86 23.03 -30.55
CA ARG A 120 48.42 23.71 -31.75
C ARG A 120 48.55 22.92 -33.08
N ARG A 121 47.79 23.35 -34.10
CA ARG A 121 48.28 23.76 -35.43
C ARG A 121 47.13 24.43 -36.24
N ARG A 122 47.19 25.77 -36.38
CA ARG A 122 46.62 26.53 -37.54
C ARG A 122 47.52 26.28 -38.77
N PRO A 123 47.17 26.65 -40.03
CA PRO A 123 46.13 27.57 -40.53
C PRO A 123 45.26 26.97 -41.67
N ALA A 124 44.14 27.56 -42.12
CA ALA A 124 44.04 28.65 -43.11
C ALA A 124 42.56 29.13 -43.14
N LEU A 125 42.28 30.43 -42.99
CA LEU A 125 41.93 31.38 -44.07
C LEU A 125 40.85 30.85 -45.03
N LEU A 126 39.79 31.56 -45.43
CA LEU A 126 39.15 32.83 -45.08
C LEU A 126 38.06 32.94 -46.17
N THR A 127 36.77 32.79 -45.85
CA THR A 127 35.65 33.41 -46.60
C THR A 127 34.32 33.14 -45.89
N GLU A 128 33.89 34.11 -45.07
CA GLU A 128 32.48 34.49 -44.96
C GLU A 128 32.14 35.41 -46.19
N PRO A 129 30.90 35.91 -46.46
CA PRO A 129 29.81 36.05 -45.49
C PRO A 129 28.34 36.02 -45.99
N THR A 130 27.44 36.14 -45.01
CA THR A 130 26.14 36.84 -45.06
C THR A 130 24.95 36.18 -45.77
N SER A 131 24.08 35.55 -44.97
CA SER A 131 22.64 35.53 -45.22
C SER A 131 22.08 36.93 -44.94
N ILE A 132 21.61 37.61 -45.98
CA ILE A 132 20.92 38.90 -45.88
C ILE A 132 19.44 38.64 -45.54
N ARG A 133 19.07 39.03 -44.31
CA ARG A 133 17.96 39.94 -43.94
C ARG A 133 16.70 39.97 -44.83
N HIS A 134 15.53 39.71 -44.22
CA HIS A 134 14.43 40.71 -43.99
C HIS A 134 13.66 41.04 -45.28
N GLU A 135 12.33 40.95 -45.41
CA GLU A 135 11.23 41.26 -44.49
C GLU A 135 9.93 40.50 -44.88
N ARG A 136 9.04 40.33 -43.90
CA ARG A 136 7.57 40.15 -44.07
C ARG A 136 6.95 41.52 -44.44
N PRO A 137 5.73 41.61 -45.00
CA PRO A 137 4.59 40.69 -44.88
C PRO A 137 4.20 39.94 -46.15
#